data_AF-A0A5A8E2J9-F1
#
_entry.id   AF-A0A5A8E2J9-F1
#
_cell.length_a   1.000
_cell.length_b   1.000
_cell.length_c   1.000
_cell.angle_alpha   90.00
_cell.angle_beta   90.00
_cell.angle_gamma   90.00
#
_symmetry.space_group_name_H-M   'P 1'
#
loop_
_entity.id
_entity.type
_entity.pdbx_description
1 polymer ?
#
loop_
_entity_poly.entity_id
_entity_poly.type
_entity_poly.pdbx_seq_one_letter_code
_entity_poly.pdbx_strand_id
1 'polypeptide(L)'
;MAASGLLKPVKTEIGRSGTSLVYEPGAPDGDFLGQLDEKLDIQVTTLTDEECEFELKGVSAAIANAIRRILISEVPSMAIETVFMHNNTSIIQDEVLSHRLGLIPIRADPREFDWPSEAAGATDLNTLVFGLDVTGVEAPPSKRDGGAGDRLTHVYSRDITWGPQGGQEERFADRPVEPVEGDIVLAKLLPGQTICLEAHAVKGTGADHAKFSPVATASYRLAPEVELPGEGFVGDDARSLVATCPMGVFDIEDVGSSTGPRAVVAQPRACTMCRECLRPAGWAQRVRLRKVNDHFLFRVESTGALPAATLVEMALEIFAEKARNAKEALEAAVAAASGVPAGIEVAAGGIGAAAASAGGVFAVGAGDDADIDDDGGAIAAGTGADDADAAAAGSSSSSSSSSSSAKQPKKRKGGRRKGKADADE
;
A
#
# COMPACT_ATOMS: atom_id res chain seq x y z
N MET A 1 1.80 7.05 40.06
CA MET A 1 1.94 5.85 39.22
C MET A 1 2.62 6.29 37.94
N ALA A 2 3.91 5.99 37.80
CA ALA A 2 4.72 6.44 36.67
C ALA A 2 4.37 5.64 35.41
N ALA A 3 4.27 6.32 34.27
CA ALA A 3 4.01 5.71 32.98
C ALA A 3 5.17 4.77 32.59
N SER A 4 4.86 3.48 32.56
CA SER A 4 5.65 2.43 31.94
C SER A 4 5.33 2.43 30.44
N GLY A 5 6.29 2.84 29.61
CA GLY A 5 6.16 2.90 28.16
C GLY A 5 7.49 3.26 27.51
N LEU A 6 7.75 2.71 26.32
CA LEU A 6 9.00 2.85 25.54
C LEU A 6 9.39 4.29 25.19
N LEU A 7 8.50 5.27 25.41
CA LEU A 7 8.75 6.69 25.21
C LEU A 7 8.26 7.46 26.43
N LYS A 8 9.19 8.02 27.21
CA LYS A 8 8.87 8.96 28.29
C LYS A 8 8.80 10.38 27.69
N PRO A 9 7.67 11.09 27.76
CA PRO A 9 7.64 12.51 27.38
C PRO A 9 8.44 13.32 28.41
N VAL A 10 9.59 13.86 28.01
CA VAL A 10 10.41 14.73 28.85
C VAL A 10 10.11 16.19 28.48
N LYS A 11 9.13 16.76 29.20
CA LYS A 11 8.73 18.18 29.21
C LYS A 11 8.21 18.79 27.88
N THR A 12 7.03 19.39 27.97
CA THR A 12 6.56 20.44 27.06
C THR A 12 7.18 21.79 27.47
N GLU A 13 8.15 22.30 26.72
CA GLU A 13 8.48 23.73 26.79
C GLU A 13 7.63 24.51 25.77
N ILE A 14 6.81 25.43 26.28
CA ILE A 14 5.94 26.28 25.46
C ILE A 14 6.78 27.47 24.99
N GLY A 15 7.44 27.33 23.85
CA GLY A 15 8.04 28.43 23.11
C GLY A 15 7.04 29.13 22.20
N ARG A 16 7.32 30.39 21.84
CA ARG A 16 6.45 31.27 21.02
C ARG A 16 6.18 30.78 19.58
N SER A 17 6.82 29.70 19.12
CA SER A 17 6.75 29.20 17.73
C SER A 17 6.15 27.79 17.56
N GLY A 18 5.48 27.24 18.58
CA GLY A 18 4.82 25.94 18.49
C GLY A 18 5.56 24.83 19.23
N THR A 19 4.81 23.78 19.58
CA THR A 19 5.25 22.68 20.45
C THR A 19 6.36 21.87 19.77
N SER A 20 7.59 21.95 20.28
CA SER A 20 8.65 20.99 19.94
C SER A 20 8.53 19.80 20.89
N LEU A 21 8.20 18.62 20.36
CA LEU A 21 8.22 17.37 21.10
C LEU A 21 9.62 16.76 21.01
N VAL A 22 10.42 16.92 22.06
CA VAL A 22 11.70 16.22 22.21
C VAL A 22 11.41 14.86 22.85
N TYR A 23 11.71 13.78 22.13
CA TYR A 23 11.68 12.42 22.65
C TYR A 23 13.11 11.98 22.93
N GLU A 24 13.43 11.66 24.19
CA GLU A 24 14.58 10.81 24.46
C GLU A 24 14.20 9.36 24.14
N PRO A 25 15.03 8.60 23.41
CA PRO A 25 14.86 7.15 23.31
C PRO A 25 14.88 6.61 24.75
N GLY A 26 13.77 6.05 25.22
CA GLY A 26 13.80 5.34 26.49
C GLY A 26 14.84 4.24 26.37
N ALA A 27 15.87 4.26 27.20
CA ALA A 27 16.70 3.08 27.39
C ALA A 27 15.76 1.92 27.70
N PRO A 28 15.90 0.74 27.06
CA PRO A 28 15.15 -0.43 27.47
C PRO A 28 15.60 -0.76 28.90
N ASP A 29 14.86 -0.28 29.89
CA ASP A 29 14.98 -0.69 31.27
C ASP A 29 14.53 -2.17 31.32
N GLY A 30 15.46 -3.12 31.14
CA GLY A 30 15.24 -4.57 31.29
C GLY A 30 15.15 -5.40 30.01
N ASP A 31 14.63 -6.64 30.16
CA ASP A 31 14.44 -7.64 29.10
C ASP A 31 13.41 -7.14 28.07
N PHE A 32 13.91 -6.51 27.00
CA PHE A 32 13.10 -5.98 25.91
C PHE A 32 12.25 -7.06 25.22
N LEU A 33 12.80 -8.27 25.05
CA LEU A 33 12.09 -9.36 24.37
C LEU A 33 10.95 -9.87 25.25
N GLY A 34 11.20 -10.08 26.55
CA GLY A 34 10.14 -10.43 27.48
C GLY A 34 9.02 -9.37 27.54
N GLN A 35 9.37 -8.08 27.53
CA GLN A 35 8.38 -7.00 27.48
C GLN A 35 7.63 -6.93 26.15
N LEU A 36 8.27 -7.29 25.04
CA LEU A 36 7.63 -7.36 23.73
C LEU A 36 6.63 -8.51 23.70
N ASP A 37 7.02 -9.69 24.17
CA ASP A 37 6.15 -10.87 24.22
C ASP A 37 4.91 -10.64 25.09
N GLU A 38 5.03 -9.87 26.18
CA GLU A 38 3.90 -9.51 27.03
C GLU A 38 2.96 -8.47 26.41
N LYS A 39 3.47 -7.55 25.58
CA LYS A 39 2.71 -6.40 25.05
C LYS A 39 2.22 -6.59 23.62
N LEU A 40 2.87 -7.45 22.86
CA LEU A 40 2.54 -7.72 21.47
C LEU A 40 1.20 -8.46 21.40
N ASP A 41 0.22 -7.81 20.78
CA ASP A 41 -1.09 -8.39 20.53
C ASP A 41 -1.50 -8.07 19.09
N ILE A 42 -1.88 -9.12 18.36
CA ILE A 42 -2.34 -9.02 16.97
C ILE A 42 -3.77 -9.54 16.90
N GLN A 43 -4.70 -8.68 16.46
CA GLN A 43 -6.11 -9.02 16.36
C GLN A 43 -6.61 -8.77 14.94
N VAL A 44 -6.98 -9.84 14.24
CA VAL A 44 -7.56 -9.74 12.89
C VAL A 44 -9.03 -9.34 13.01
N THR A 45 -9.42 -8.26 12.35
CA THR A 45 -10.80 -7.77 12.31
C THR A 45 -11.54 -8.28 11.08
N THR A 46 -10.90 -8.14 9.90
CA THR A 46 -11.47 -8.53 8.62
C THR A 46 -10.44 -9.34 7.86
N LEU A 47 -10.84 -10.50 7.32
CA LEU A 47 -9.98 -11.34 6.50
C LEU A 47 -10.77 -11.86 5.30
N THR A 48 -10.31 -11.47 4.12
CA THR A 48 -10.76 -11.95 2.81
C THR A 48 -9.51 -12.20 1.95
N ASP A 49 -9.68 -12.79 0.77
CA ASP A 49 -8.56 -13.02 -0.14
C ASP A 49 -7.92 -11.70 -0.60
N GLU A 50 -8.72 -10.65 -0.80
CA GLU A 50 -8.25 -9.35 -1.29
C GLU A 50 -7.93 -8.35 -0.17
N GLU A 51 -8.49 -8.50 1.03
CA GLU A 51 -8.36 -7.53 2.10
C GLU A 51 -8.05 -8.20 3.45
N CYS A 52 -7.02 -7.69 4.13
CA CYS A 52 -6.65 -8.05 5.50
C CYS A 52 -6.60 -6.79 6.38
N GLU A 53 -7.49 -6.72 7.37
CA GLU A 53 -7.50 -5.69 8.40
C GLU A 53 -7.14 -6.30 9.75
N PHE A 54 -6.09 -5.79 10.37
CA PHE A 54 -5.63 -6.26 11.67
C PHE A 54 -5.14 -5.12 12.56
N GLU A 55 -5.27 -5.33 13.86
CA GLU A 55 -4.73 -4.46 14.89
C GLU A 55 -3.37 -4.98 15.35
N LEU A 56 -2.38 -4.11 15.47
CA LEU A 56 -1.04 -4.42 15.96
C LEU A 56 -0.75 -3.54 17.17
N LYS A 57 -0.70 -4.14 18.35
CA LYS A 57 -0.46 -3.46 19.64
C LYS A 57 0.93 -3.78 20.19
N GLY A 58 1.48 -2.86 20.97
CA GLY A 58 2.73 -3.07 21.71
C GLY A 58 4.01 -2.87 20.92
N VAL A 59 3.92 -2.45 19.64
CA VAL A 59 5.09 -2.19 18.78
C VAL A 59 5.37 -0.71 18.61
N SER A 60 6.58 -0.38 18.16
CA SER A 60 6.93 1.00 17.80
C SER A 60 6.49 1.34 16.36
N ALA A 61 6.34 2.63 16.07
CA ALA A 61 6.04 3.12 14.73
C ALA A 61 7.12 2.75 13.70
N ALA A 62 8.37 2.51 14.13
CA ALA A 62 9.45 2.09 13.24
C ALA A 62 9.19 0.68 12.67
N ILE A 63 8.77 -0.27 13.52
CA ILE A 63 8.45 -1.64 13.11
C ILE A 63 7.20 -1.64 12.24
N ALA A 64 6.13 -0.95 12.66
CA ALA A 64 4.91 -0.83 11.87
C ALA A 64 5.17 -0.23 10.47
N ASN A 65 5.98 0.83 10.39
CA ASN A 65 6.33 1.43 9.10
C ASN A 65 7.26 0.55 8.27
N ALA A 66 8.14 -0.25 8.89
CA ALA A 66 8.96 -1.21 8.16
C ALA A 66 8.08 -2.26 7.46
N ILE A 67 7.12 -2.85 8.17
CA ILE A 67 6.16 -3.82 7.60
C ILE A 67 5.41 -3.18 6.43
N ARG A 68 4.88 -1.96 6.61
CA ARG A 68 4.18 -1.23 5.55
C ARG A 68 5.06 -1.01 4.31
N ARG A 69 6.33 -0.65 4.50
CA ARG A 69 7.27 -0.41 3.39
C ARG A 69 7.59 -1.70 2.65
N ILE A 70 7.86 -2.78 3.39
CA ILE A 70 8.16 -4.09 2.81
C ILE A 70 7.00 -4.59 1.95
N LEU A 71 5.76 -4.50 2.46
CA LEU A 71 4.55 -4.86 1.70
C LEU A 71 4.46 -4.14 0.35
N ILE A 72 4.83 -2.85 0.29
CA ILE A 72 4.71 -2.04 -0.92
C ILE A 72 5.87 -2.31 -1.89
N SER A 73 7.10 -2.40 -1.39
CA SER A 73 8.30 -2.32 -2.24
C SER A 73 9.14 -3.59 -2.30
N GLU A 74 9.04 -4.52 -1.37
CA GLU A 74 10.01 -5.61 -1.25
C GLU A 74 9.39 -7.00 -1.38
N VAL A 75 8.10 -7.14 -1.09
CA VAL A 75 7.40 -8.39 -1.38
C VAL A 75 7.40 -8.62 -2.90
N PRO A 76 7.93 -9.74 -3.40
CA PRO A 76 8.02 -9.99 -4.83
C PRO A 76 6.66 -10.33 -5.43
N SER A 77 6.51 -10.08 -6.73
CA SER A 77 5.35 -10.52 -7.53
C SER A 77 5.75 -10.79 -8.98
N MET A 78 4.83 -11.39 -9.74
CA MET A 78 5.00 -11.67 -11.18
C MET A 78 4.30 -10.59 -12.01
N ALA A 79 5.02 -9.96 -12.93
CA ALA A 79 4.44 -8.99 -13.87
C ALA A 79 5.13 -9.04 -15.25
N ILE A 80 4.45 -8.55 -16.28
CA ILE A 80 4.98 -8.49 -17.65
C ILE A 80 6.11 -7.46 -17.73
N GLU A 81 7.27 -7.90 -18.22
CA GLU A 81 8.46 -7.08 -18.41
C GLU A 81 8.73 -6.82 -19.89
N THR A 82 8.83 -7.89 -20.67
CA THR A 82 9.21 -7.81 -22.08
C THR A 82 8.01 -8.10 -22.96
N VAL A 83 7.76 -7.24 -23.95
CA VAL A 83 6.69 -7.44 -24.95
C VAL A 83 7.32 -7.47 -26.34
N PHE A 84 7.16 -8.59 -27.02
CA PHE A 84 7.57 -8.80 -28.41
C PHE A 84 6.38 -8.50 -29.32
N MET A 85 6.40 -7.32 -29.93
CA MET A 85 5.36 -6.91 -30.87
C MET A 85 5.60 -7.54 -32.24
N HIS A 86 4.67 -8.38 -32.71
CA HIS A 86 4.75 -8.95 -34.07
C HIS A 86 4.02 -8.07 -35.08
N ASN A 87 2.80 -7.63 -34.74
CA ASN A 87 2.01 -6.77 -35.60
C ASN A 87 0.98 -5.97 -34.79
N ASN A 88 1.11 -4.65 -34.75
CA ASN A 88 0.12 -3.74 -34.17
C ASN A 88 -0.32 -2.72 -35.22
N THR A 89 -1.56 -2.85 -35.68
CA THR A 89 -2.21 -1.88 -36.58
C THR A 89 -3.31 -1.08 -35.87
N SER A 90 -3.35 -1.17 -34.53
CA SER A 90 -4.27 -0.39 -33.71
C SER A 90 -3.86 1.08 -33.64
N ILE A 91 -4.71 1.89 -33.01
CA ILE A 91 -4.44 3.33 -32.79
C ILE A 91 -3.46 3.53 -31.61
N ILE A 92 -3.39 2.56 -30.69
CA ILE A 92 -2.51 2.66 -29.51
C ILE A 92 -1.09 2.31 -29.93
N GLN A 93 -0.15 3.18 -29.61
CA GLN A 93 1.26 2.96 -29.87
C GLN A 93 1.82 1.79 -29.07
N ASP A 94 2.83 1.12 -29.61
CA ASP A 94 3.41 -0.10 -29.05
C ASP A 94 3.90 0.09 -27.62
N GLU A 95 4.57 1.21 -27.33
CA GLU A 95 5.09 1.54 -26.01
C GLU A 95 3.97 1.76 -24.98
N VAL A 96 2.86 2.37 -25.40
CA VAL A 96 1.71 2.62 -24.53
C VAL A 96 0.97 1.32 -24.25
N LEU A 97 0.79 0.46 -25.26
CA LEU A 97 0.17 -0.85 -25.08
C LEU A 97 1.04 -1.74 -24.18
N SER A 98 2.35 -1.76 -24.40
CA SER A 98 3.31 -2.53 -23.59
C SER A 98 3.30 -2.08 -22.12
N HIS A 99 3.28 -0.76 -21.88
CA HIS A 99 3.16 -0.22 -20.52
C HIS A 99 1.86 -0.65 -19.84
N ARG A 100 0.74 -0.69 -20.57
CA ARG A 100 -0.55 -1.16 -20.03
C ARG A 100 -0.53 -2.65 -19.71
N LEU A 101 0.06 -3.47 -20.57
CA LEU A 101 0.24 -4.91 -20.33
C LEU A 101 1.08 -5.17 -19.08
N GLY A 102 2.15 -4.39 -18.88
CA GLY A 102 2.99 -4.46 -17.69
C GLY A 102 2.26 -4.22 -16.37
N LEU A 103 1.16 -3.45 -16.38
CA LEU A 103 0.38 -3.11 -15.19
C LEU A 103 -0.75 -4.11 -14.89
N ILE A 104 -0.91 -5.17 -15.67
CA ILE A 104 -1.92 -6.19 -15.43
C ILE A 104 -1.40 -7.14 -14.35
N PRO A 105 -2.09 -7.28 -13.20
CA PRO A 105 -1.70 -8.25 -12.19
C PRO A 105 -1.94 -9.68 -12.72
N ILE A 106 -0.93 -10.53 -12.57
CA ILE A 106 -0.97 -11.95 -12.98
C ILE A 106 -1.15 -12.83 -11.76
N ARG A 107 -2.07 -13.79 -11.84
CA ARG A 107 -2.28 -14.82 -10.81
C ARG A 107 -1.20 -15.90 -10.93
N ALA A 108 -0.05 -15.65 -10.30
CA ALA A 108 1.07 -16.59 -10.21
C ALA A 108 1.83 -16.39 -8.90
N ASP A 109 2.13 -17.48 -8.18
CA ASP A 109 2.88 -17.42 -6.93
C ASP A 109 4.38 -17.17 -7.20
N PRO A 110 4.93 -16.01 -6.83
CA PRO A 110 6.33 -15.65 -7.08
C PRO A 110 7.33 -16.54 -6.34
N ARG A 111 6.92 -17.28 -5.30
CA ARG A 111 7.81 -18.18 -4.55
C ARG A 111 8.21 -19.40 -5.37
N GLU A 112 7.42 -19.76 -6.38
CA GLU A 112 7.71 -20.90 -7.24
C GLU A 112 8.63 -20.54 -8.42
N PHE A 113 8.99 -19.26 -8.58
CA PHE A 113 9.85 -18.79 -9.67
C PHE A 113 11.20 -18.29 -9.14
N ASP A 114 12.23 -18.58 -9.92
CA ASP A 114 13.57 -18.06 -9.69
C ASP A 114 13.66 -16.60 -10.15
N TRP A 115 14.63 -15.87 -9.60
CA TRP A 115 14.93 -14.52 -10.06
C TRP A 115 15.48 -14.53 -11.48
N PRO A 116 15.09 -13.56 -12.33
CA PRO A 116 15.67 -13.45 -13.67
C PRO A 116 17.18 -13.20 -13.57
N SER A 117 17.94 -13.89 -14.43
CA SER A 117 19.40 -13.76 -14.49
C SER A 117 19.83 -13.65 -15.95
N GLU A 118 20.62 -12.62 -16.27
CA GLU A 118 21.13 -12.40 -17.63
C GLU A 118 21.94 -13.61 -18.15
N ALA A 119 22.66 -14.30 -17.26
CA ALA A 119 23.46 -15.46 -17.62
C ALA A 119 22.62 -16.70 -17.97
N ALA A 120 21.47 -16.86 -17.31
CA ALA A 120 20.58 -18.01 -17.52
C ALA A 120 19.60 -17.79 -18.69
N GLY A 121 19.29 -16.53 -19.01
CA GLY A 121 18.24 -16.20 -19.98
C GLY A 121 16.84 -16.60 -19.49
N ALA A 122 15.87 -16.59 -20.41
CA ALA A 122 14.51 -17.01 -20.13
C ALA A 122 14.42 -18.55 -20.09
N THR A 123 13.95 -19.09 -18.97
CA THR A 123 13.72 -20.52 -18.72
C THR A 123 12.30 -20.74 -18.22
N ASP A 124 11.87 -22.00 -18.20
CA ASP A 124 10.57 -22.40 -17.64
C ASP A 124 10.48 -22.23 -16.10
N LEU A 125 11.61 -22.00 -15.41
CA LEU A 125 11.65 -21.75 -13.97
C LEU A 125 11.59 -20.27 -13.58
N ASN A 126 11.92 -19.35 -14.50
CA ASN A 126 12.00 -17.92 -14.19
C ASN A 126 11.02 -17.03 -15.00
N THR A 127 10.46 -17.54 -16.09
CA THR A 127 9.67 -16.75 -17.04
C THR A 127 8.34 -17.41 -17.38
N LEU A 128 7.27 -16.62 -17.45
CA LEU A 128 5.97 -17.00 -17.98
C LEU A 128 5.73 -16.33 -19.33
N VAL A 129 5.23 -17.07 -20.31
CA VAL A 129 4.98 -16.57 -21.67
C VAL A 129 3.47 -16.43 -21.90
N PHE A 130 3.06 -15.25 -22.37
CA PHE A 130 1.70 -14.92 -22.74
C PHE A 130 1.62 -14.49 -24.20
N GLY A 131 0.49 -14.75 -24.85
CA GLY A 131 0.18 -14.30 -26.20
C GLY A 131 -1.09 -13.47 -26.22
N LEU A 132 -1.17 -12.54 -27.17
CA LEU A 132 -2.38 -11.80 -27.51
C LEU A 132 -2.46 -11.68 -29.02
N ASP A 133 -3.46 -12.34 -29.62
CA ASP A 133 -3.74 -12.28 -31.06
C ASP A 133 -5.22 -11.98 -31.27
N VAL A 134 -5.53 -10.72 -31.56
CA VAL A 134 -6.90 -10.23 -31.73
C VAL A 134 -7.01 -9.38 -32.99
N THR A 135 -7.99 -9.73 -33.82
CA THR A 135 -8.37 -8.96 -35.01
C THR A 135 -9.75 -8.33 -34.80
N GLY A 136 -9.84 -7.02 -35.03
CA GLY A 136 -11.08 -6.28 -34.97
C GLY A 136 -12.05 -6.76 -36.05
N VAL A 137 -13.24 -7.17 -35.62
CA VAL A 137 -14.34 -7.58 -36.49
C VAL A 137 -15.47 -6.55 -36.43
N GLU A 138 -16.30 -6.52 -37.46
CA GLU A 138 -17.49 -5.67 -37.46
C GLU A 138 -18.51 -6.21 -36.46
N ALA A 139 -18.67 -5.52 -35.33
CA ALA A 139 -19.58 -5.96 -34.28
C ALA A 139 -21.04 -5.98 -34.76
N PRO A 140 -21.84 -7.00 -34.39
CA PRO A 140 -23.27 -7.04 -34.68
C PRO A 140 -24.01 -5.92 -33.94
N PRO A 141 -25.15 -5.43 -34.45
CA PRO A 141 -25.87 -4.30 -33.86
C PRO A 141 -26.33 -4.62 -32.42
N SER A 142 -25.79 -3.91 -31.43
CA SER A 142 -26.24 -4.04 -30.05
C SER A 142 -27.53 -3.23 -29.84
N LYS A 143 -28.54 -3.84 -29.20
CA LYS A 143 -29.85 -3.22 -28.96
C LYS A 143 -29.95 -2.43 -27.64
N ARG A 144 -28.87 -2.39 -26.85
CA ARG A 144 -28.89 -1.82 -25.48
C ARG A 144 -28.67 -0.32 -25.44
N ASP A 145 -27.95 0.25 -26.40
CA ASP A 145 -27.68 1.68 -26.45
C ASP A 145 -28.48 2.30 -27.58
N GLY A 146 -29.49 3.12 -27.23
CA GLY A 146 -30.39 3.82 -28.15
C GLY A 146 -29.73 4.93 -28.98
N GLY A 147 -28.45 4.77 -29.33
CA GLY A 147 -27.66 5.63 -30.21
C GLY A 147 -26.48 4.80 -30.71
N ALA A 148 -26.04 5.03 -31.95
CA ALA A 148 -24.97 4.33 -32.67
C ALA A 148 -23.88 3.77 -31.72
N GLY A 149 -24.06 2.52 -31.27
CA GLY A 149 -23.10 1.84 -30.41
C GLY A 149 -21.78 1.74 -31.15
N ASP A 150 -20.70 2.10 -30.46
CA ASP A 150 -19.33 2.08 -30.97
C ASP A 150 -19.07 0.68 -31.53
N ARG A 151 -18.92 0.55 -32.86
CA ARG A 151 -18.79 -0.75 -33.56
C ARG A 151 -17.37 -1.29 -33.44
N LEU A 152 -16.77 -1.13 -32.26
CA LEU A 152 -15.39 -1.47 -31.99
C LEU A 152 -15.32 -2.85 -31.34
N THR A 153 -14.27 -3.59 -31.68
CA THR A 153 -13.88 -4.77 -30.92
C THR A 153 -13.10 -4.29 -29.70
N HIS A 154 -13.60 -4.60 -28.51
CA HIS A 154 -12.89 -4.32 -27.27
C HIS A 154 -11.96 -5.48 -26.95
N VAL A 155 -10.68 -5.17 -26.74
CA VAL A 155 -9.66 -6.12 -26.29
C VAL A 155 -9.54 -6.01 -24.79
N TYR A 156 -9.69 -7.12 -24.09
CA TYR A 156 -9.69 -7.24 -22.64
C TYR A 156 -8.51 -8.08 -22.14
N SER A 157 -8.21 -8.02 -20.84
CA SER A 157 -7.19 -8.86 -20.21
C SER A 157 -7.48 -10.34 -20.35
N ARG A 158 -8.74 -10.79 -20.33
CA ARG A 158 -9.10 -12.20 -20.60
C ARG A 158 -8.72 -12.71 -21.99
N ASP A 159 -8.43 -11.81 -22.93
CA ASP A 159 -7.99 -12.19 -24.28
C ASP A 159 -6.49 -12.54 -24.31
N ILE A 160 -5.76 -12.31 -23.20
CA ILE A 160 -4.38 -12.74 -23.01
C ILE A 160 -4.37 -14.24 -22.70
N THR A 161 -3.68 -15.01 -23.54
CA THR A 161 -3.57 -16.47 -23.39
C THR A 161 -2.22 -16.85 -22.84
N TRP A 162 -2.18 -17.68 -21.80
CA TRP A 162 -0.94 -18.26 -21.29
C TRP A 162 -0.45 -19.41 -22.20
N GLY A 163 0.82 -19.35 -22.60
CA GLY A 163 1.49 -20.38 -23.39
C GLY A 163 2.51 -21.12 -22.51
N PRO A 164 2.16 -22.25 -21.86
CA PRO A 164 3.05 -22.97 -20.97
C PRO A 164 4.34 -23.41 -21.68
N GLN A 165 5.48 -23.26 -20.99
CA GLN A 165 6.79 -23.68 -21.50
C GLN A 165 7.36 -24.81 -20.63
N GLY A 166 8.08 -25.75 -21.25
CA GLY A 166 8.76 -26.83 -20.53
C GLY A 166 7.80 -27.66 -19.65
N GLY A 167 8.12 -27.80 -18.36
CA GLY A 167 7.30 -28.54 -17.38
C GLY A 167 6.16 -27.74 -16.75
N GLN A 168 5.90 -26.51 -17.19
CA GLN A 168 4.92 -25.63 -16.54
C GLN A 168 3.47 -26.13 -16.66
N GLU A 169 3.10 -26.78 -17.77
CA GLU A 169 1.74 -27.30 -17.96
C GLU A 169 1.35 -28.30 -16.87
N GLU A 170 2.27 -29.20 -16.52
CA GLU A 170 2.07 -30.16 -15.43
C GLU A 170 2.10 -29.49 -14.05
N ARG A 171 3.01 -28.53 -13.84
CA ARG A 171 3.20 -27.84 -12.55
C ARG A 171 2.01 -26.97 -12.15
N PHE A 172 1.30 -26.42 -13.14
CA PHE A 172 0.19 -25.48 -12.94
C PHE A 172 -1.16 -26.04 -13.43
N ALA A 173 -1.27 -27.35 -13.67
CA ALA A 173 -2.49 -27.98 -14.16
C ALA A 173 -3.74 -27.67 -13.29
N ASP A 174 -3.57 -27.62 -11.96
CA ASP A 174 -4.65 -27.34 -11.01
C ASP A 174 -4.82 -25.84 -10.70
N ARG A 175 -3.92 -24.98 -11.20
CA ARG A 175 -3.83 -23.55 -10.89
C ARG A 175 -3.48 -22.76 -12.15
N PRO A 176 -4.48 -22.44 -13.00
CA PRO A 176 -4.22 -21.78 -14.28
C PRO A 176 -3.57 -20.41 -14.06
N VAL A 177 -2.50 -20.15 -14.81
CA VAL A 177 -1.83 -18.86 -14.85
C VAL A 177 -2.61 -17.94 -15.78
N GLU A 178 -3.17 -16.88 -15.23
CA GLU A 178 -4.03 -15.94 -15.97
C GLU A 178 -3.99 -14.54 -15.34
N PRO A 179 -4.43 -13.49 -16.06
CA PRO A 179 -4.71 -12.19 -15.45
C PRO A 179 -5.69 -12.31 -14.29
N VAL A 180 -5.46 -11.58 -13.20
CA VAL A 180 -6.32 -11.65 -12.00
C VAL A 180 -7.76 -11.24 -12.34
N GLU A 181 -7.90 -10.15 -13.10
CA GLU A 181 -9.18 -9.59 -13.56
C GLU A 181 -9.27 -9.75 -15.08
N GLY A 182 -10.41 -10.24 -15.57
CA GLY A 182 -10.64 -10.55 -16.98
C GLY A 182 -11.20 -9.37 -17.79
N ASP A 183 -11.72 -8.35 -17.11
CA ASP A 183 -12.44 -7.24 -17.74
C ASP A 183 -11.63 -5.93 -17.87
N ILE A 184 -10.31 -5.98 -17.69
CA ILE A 184 -9.44 -4.81 -17.90
C ILE A 184 -9.36 -4.53 -19.39
N VAL A 185 -9.87 -3.37 -19.84
CA VAL A 185 -9.76 -2.95 -21.24
C VAL A 185 -8.30 -2.64 -21.56
N LEU A 186 -7.77 -3.22 -22.65
CA LEU A 186 -6.41 -3.00 -23.15
C LEU A 186 -6.40 -2.07 -24.35
N ALA A 187 -7.25 -2.37 -25.33
CA ALA A 187 -7.36 -1.62 -26.57
C ALA A 187 -8.78 -1.67 -27.14
N LYS A 188 -9.04 -0.80 -28.10
CA LYS A 188 -10.25 -0.84 -28.92
C LYS A 188 -9.83 -0.86 -30.39
N LEU A 189 -10.37 -1.78 -31.15
CA LEU A 189 -10.01 -2.02 -32.55
C LEU A 189 -11.18 -1.72 -33.47
N LEU A 190 -10.87 -1.00 -34.55
CA LEU A 190 -11.74 -0.92 -35.72
C LEU A 190 -11.69 -2.22 -36.52
N PRO A 191 -12.71 -2.51 -37.35
CA PRO A 191 -12.68 -3.65 -38.26
C PRO A 191 -11.42 -3.66 -39.14
N GLY A 192 -10.71 -4.79 -39.16
CA GLY A 192 -9.48 -4.99 -39.92
C GLY A 192 -8.19 -4.56 -39.20
N GLN A 193 -8.26 -3.91 -38.04
CA GLN A 193 -7.08 -3.70 -37.19
C GLN A 193 -6.74 -4.96 -36.40
N THR A 194 -5.45 -5.16 -36.12
CA THR A 194 -4.91 -6.37 -35.49
C THR A 194 -3.90 -6.01 -34.42
N ILE A 195 -3.88 -6.79 -33.34
CA ILE A 195 -2.82 -6.81 -32.33
C ILE A 195 -2.35 -8.26 -32.24
N CYS A 196 -1.06 -8.50 -32.50
CA CYS A 196 -0.39 -9.78 -32.36
C CYS A 196 0.93 -9.56 -31.63
N LEU A 197 1.06 -10.14 -30.44
CA LEU A 197 2.25 -10.00 -29.59
C LEU A 197 2.46 -11.21 -28.70
N GLU A 198 3.69 -11.33 -28.22
CA GLU A 198 4.12 -12.23 -27.15
C GLU A 198 4.63 -11.39 -25.97
N ALA A 199 4.35 -11.78 -24.74
CA ALA A 199 4.74 -11.07 -23.53
C ALA A 199 5.35 -12.02 -22.50
N HIS A 200 6.49 -11.62 -21.91
CA HIS A 200 7.19 -12.38 -20.89
C HIS A 200 6.99 -11.73 -19.53
N ALA A 201 6.48 -12.50 -18.57
CA ALA A 201 6.37 -12.09 -17.19
C ALA A 201 7.46 -12.74 -16.33
N VAL A 202 8.04 -11.94 -15.46
CA VAL A 202 9.16 -12.33 -14.59
C VAL A 202 8.87 -11.91 -13.15
N LYS A 203 9.65 -12.47 -12.23
CA LYS A 203 9.64 -12.10 -10.83
C LYS A 203 10.38 -10.78 -10.61
N GLY A 204 9.73 -9.84 -9.93
CA GLY A 204 10.29 -8.51 -9.61
C GLY A 204 9.84 -8.00 -8.25
N THR A 205 10.30 -6.80 -7.86
CA THR A 205 9.91 -6.14 -6.60
C THR A 205 9.38 -4.74 -6.85
N GLY A 206 8.46 -4.27 -5.99
CA GLY A 206 7.89 -2.92 -6.09
C GLY A 206 8.90 -1.78 -5.95
N ALA A 207 10.08 -2.05 -5.39
CA ALA A 207 11.19 -1.10 -5.27
C ALA A 207 11.80 -0.76 -6.64
N ASP A 208 11.81 -1.74 -7.54
CA ASP A 208 12.31 -1.57 -8.92
C ASP A 208 11.24 -0.88 -9.78
N HIS A 209 10.02 -1.42 -9.81
CA HIS A 209 8.92 -0.81 -10.54
C HIS A 209 7.57 -1.05 -9.85
N ALA A 210 6.70 -0.03 -9.82
CA ALA A 210 5.41 -0.09 -9.13
C ALA A 210 4.48 -1.21 -9.62
N LYS A 211 4.66 -1.70 -10.85
CA LYS A 211 3.91 -2.84 -11.42
C LYS A 211 4.10 -4.14 -10.64
N PHE A 212 5.23 -4.27 -9.92
CA PHE A 212 5.52 -5.41 -9.08
C PHE A 212 5.01 -5.24 -7.64
N SER A 213 4.34 -4.14 -7.30
CA SER A 213 3.74 -3.99 -5.98
C SER A 213 2.56 -4.96 -5.86
N PRO A 214 2.57 -5.93 -4.92
CA PRO A 214 1.50 -6.92 -4.81
C PRO A 214 0.25 -6.37 -4.12
N VAL A 215 0.35 -5.18 -3.51
CA VAL A 215 -0.73 -4.51 -2.81
C VAL A 215 -1.28 -3.35 -3.63
N ALA A 216 -2.61 -3.22 -3.69
CA ALA A 216 -3.25 -2.01 -4.18
C ALA A 216 -2.96 -0.85 -3.22
N THR A 217 -3.14 -1.11 -1.92
CA THR A 217 -2.66 -0.22 -0.88
C THR A 217 -2.33 -0.98 0.40
N ALA A 218 -1.26 -0.59 1.07
CA ALA A 218 -0.96 -1.01 2.43
C ALA A 218 -0.78 0.23 3.29
N SER A 219 -1.66 0.40 4.27
CA SER A 219 -1.64 1.57 5.14
C SER A 219 -1.95 1.17 6.57
N TYR A 220 -1.59 2.05 7.50
CA TYR A 220 -2.04 1.95 8.87
C TYR A 220 -2.44 3.33 9.38
N ARG A 221 -3.31 3.32 10.38
CA ARG A 221 -3.61 4.50 11.20
C ARG A 221 -3.47 4.13 12.67
N LEU A 222 -3.08 5.09 13.49
CA LEU A 222 -3.08 4.89 14.93
C LEU A 222 -4.52 4.81 15.44
N ALA A 223 -4.77 3.95 16.43
CA ALA A 223 -6.06 3.85 17.05
C ALA A 223 -6.46 5.19 17.69
N PRO A 224 -7.63 5.74 17.34
CA PRO A 224 -8.13 6.97 17.95
C PRO A 224 -8.54 6.72 19.40
N GLU A 225 -8.08 7.61 20.28
CA GLU A 225 -8.51 7.68 21.68
C GLU A 225 -9.39 8.93 21.82
N VAL A 226 -10.67 8.71 22.15
CA VAL A 226 -11.66 9.78 22.29
C VAL A 226 -12.17 9.75 23.72
N GLU A 227 -11.97 10.84 24.45
CA GLU A 227 -12.44 11.00 25.82
C GLU A 227 -13.35 12.23 25.94
N LEU A 228 -14.40 12.12 26.76
CA LEU A 228 -15.27 13.22 27.15
C LEU A 228 -15.00 13.58 28.62
N PRO A 229 -14.00 14.45 28.91
CA PRO A 229 -13.64 14.79 30.29
C PRO A 229 -14.77 15.49 31.06
N GLY A 230 -14.76 15.34 32.39
CA GLY A 230 -15.70 16.00 33.31
C GLY A 230 -17.13 15.44 33.21
N GLU A 231 -18.13 16.32 33.29
CA GLU A 231 -19.54 15.95 33.15
C GLU A 231 -19.90 15.55 31.70
N GLY A 232 -19.02 15.83 30.72
CA GLY A 232 -19.20 15.50 29.32
C GLY A 232 -20.28 16.36 28.65
N PHE A 233 -21.04 15.76 27.74
CA PHE A 233 -22.15 16.39 27.03
C PHE A 233 -23.48 15.84 27.54
N VAL A 234 -24.41 16.72 27.89
CA VAL A 234 -25.71 16.37 28.47
C VAL A 234 -26.81 17.17 27.77
N GLY A 235 -28.01 16.60 27.67
CA GLY A 235 -29.18 17.26 27.10
C GLY A 235 -29.04 17.53 25.60
N ASP A 236 -29.30 18.76 25.18
CA ASP A 236 -29.26 19.16 23.77
C ASP A 236 -27.84 19.17 23.20
N ASP A 237 -26.84 19.45 24.03
CA ASP A 237 -25.43 19.37 23.68
C ASP A 237 -25.03 17.93 23.33
N ALA A 238 -25.57 16.93 24.05
CA ALA A 238 -25.33 15.51 23.76
C ALA A 238 -25.90 15.10 22.40
N ARG A 239 -27.16 15.48 22.14
CA ARG A 239 -27.82 15.24 20.83
C ARG A 239 -27.06 15.92 19.70
N SER A 240 -26.59 17.14 19.92
CA SER A 240 -25.83 17.91 18.93
C SER A 240 -24.47 17.26 18.64
N LEU A 241 -23.77 16.75 19.65
CA LEU A 241 -22.49 16.06 19.48
C LEU A 241 -22.65 14.79 18.63
N VAL A 242 -23.66 13.97 18.94
CA VAL A 242 -23.97 12.75 18.17
C VAL A 242 -24.33 13.10 16.72
N ALA A 243 -25.19 14.10 16.50
CA ALA A 243 -25.56 14.54 15.16
C ALA A 243 -24.38 15.14 14.36
N THR A 244 -23.38 15.71 15.04
CA THR A 244 -22.18 16.28 14.40
C THR A 244 -21.23 15.20 13.88
N CYS A 245 -21.24 13.99 14.47
CA CYS A 245 -20.35 12.92 14.06
C CYS A 245 -21.08 11.88 13.19
N PRO A 246 -20.95 11.93 11.84
CA PRO A 246 -21.62 10.99 10.96
C PRO A 246 -21.10 9.55 11.09
N MET A 247 -19.94 9.38 11.73
CA MET A 247 -19.28 8.08 11.90
C MET A 247 -19.81 7.27 13.08
N GLY A 248 -20.79 7.79 13.85
CA GLY A 248 -21.37 7.06 14.98
C GLY A 248 -20.41 6.84 16.16
N VAL A 249 -19.40 7.72 16.31
CA VAL A 249 -18.41 7.62 17.40
C VAL A 249 -19.06 7.81 18.78
N PHE A 250 -20.07 8.68 18.84
CA PHE A 250 -20.80 9.02 20.06
C PHE A 250 -22.19 8.41 20.03
N ASP A 251 -22.67 7.97 21.18
CA ASP A 251 -24.04 7.48 21.39
C ASP A 251 -24.67 8.15 22.62
N ILE A 252 -25.98 8.04 22.78
CA ILE A 252 -26.74 8.60 23.89
C ILE A 252 -27.08 7.52 24.90
N GLU A 253 -26.60 7.68 26.13
CA GLU A 253 -27.08 6.91 27.28
C GLU A 253 -28.09 7.72 28.08
N ASP A 254 -29.30 7.17 28.22
CA ASP A 254 -30.35 7.72 29.05
C ASP A 254 -30.18 7.17 30.48
N VAL A 255 -29.21 7.73 31.19
CA VAL A 255 -29.02 7.41 32.61
C VAL A 255 -30.17 8.07 33.36
N GLY A 256 -30.97 7.31 34.09
CA GLY A 256 -32.18 7.76 34.79
C GLY A 256 -31.98 8.81 35.91
N SER A 257 -30.96 9.67 35.82
CA SER A 257 -30.73 10.80 36.69
C SER A 257 -31.44 12.06 36.20
N SER A 258 -31.69 12.97 37.14
CA SER A 258 -32.35 14.26 36.97
C SER A 258 -31.70 15.24 35.98
N THR A 259 -30.66 14.82 35.24
CA THR A 259 -29.85 15.64 34.34
C THR A 259 -30.09 15.40 32.85
N GLY A 260 -30.88 14.38 32.48
CA GLY A 260 -31.22 14.11 31.06
C GLY A 260 -30.15 13.32 30.28
N PRO A 261 -30.34 13.12 28.96
CA PRO A 261 -29.54 12.21 28.15
C PRO A 261 -28.06 12.63 28.08
N ARG A 262 -27.14 11.68 28.24
CA ARG A 262 -25.69 11.92 28.25
C ARG A 262 -25.01 11.29 27.04
N ALA A 263 -24.07 11.99 26.42
CA ALA A 263 -23.26 11.40 25.35
C ALA A 263 -22.15 10.52 25.93
N VAL A 264 -21.98 9.34 25.35
CA VAL A 264 -20.86 8.41 25.62
C VAL A 264 -20.11 8.12 24.33
N VAL A 265 -18.86 7.67 24.46
CA VAL A 265 -18.03 7.25 23.33
C VAL A 265 -18.29 5.77 23.09
N ALA A 266 -19.14 5.44 22.11
CA ALA A 266 -19.51 4.06 21.81
C ALA A 266 -18.52 3.38 20.86
N GLN A 267 -18.08 4.09 19.81
CA GLN A 267 -17.23 3.53 18.75
C GLN A 267 -16.04 4.45 18.45
N PRO A 268 -15.02 4.49 19.34
CA PRO A 268 -13.86 5.35 19.12
C PRO A 268 -13.15 5.01 17.80
N ARG A 269 -13.05 3.73 17.43
CA ARG A 269 -12.38 3.22 16.21
C ARG A 269 -12.96 3.79 14.90
N ALA A 270 -14.25 4.12 14.87
CA ALA A 270 -14.90 4.69 13.69
C ALA A 270 -14.50 6.16 13.45
N CYS A 271 -13.82 6.80 14.42
CA CYS A 271 -13.38 8.19 14.29
C CYS A 271 -12.35 8.35 13.17
N THR A 272 -12.69 9.15 12.17
CA THR A 272 -11.79 9.56 11.07
C THR A 272 -10.90 10.74 11.44
N MET A 273 -10.97 11.22 12.69
CA MET A 273 -10.22 12.39 13.17
C MET A 273 -10.49 13.67 12.35
N CYS A 274 -11.71 13.87 11.86
CA CYS A 274 -12.12 15.07 11.11
C CYS A 274 -12.13 16.37 11.95
N ARG A 275 -12.13 16.24 13.29
CA ARG A 275 -12.13 17.34 14.28
C ARG A 275 -13.37 18.24 14.25
N GLU A 276 -14.45 17.82 13.60
CA GLU A 276 -15.70 18.61 13.56
C GLU A 276 -16.31 18.80 14.96
N CYS A 277 -16.21 17.78 15.83
CA CYS A 277 -16.66 17.84 17.22
C CYS A 277 -15.90 18.85 18.10
N LEU A 278 -14.82 19.46 17.61
CA LEU A 278 -14.08 20.52 18.31
C LEU A 278 -14.45 21.93 17.81
N ARG A 279 -15.13 22.03 16.67
CA ARG A 279 -15.41 23.30 16.00
C ARG A 279 -16.41 24.19 16.74
N PRO A 280 -17.50 23.65 17.35
CA PRO A 280 -18.45 24.50 18.06
C PRO A 280 -17.81 25.23 19.24
N ALA A 281 -18.26 26.46 19.48
CA ALA A 281 -17.69 27.31 20.51
C ALA A 281 -17.85 26.68 21.90
N GLY A 282 -16.75 26.64 22.67
CA GLY A 282 -16.72 26.07 24.02
C GLY A 282 -16.60 24.54 24.07
N TRP A 283 -16.57 23.82 22.93
CA TRP A 283 -16.48 22.36 22.91
C TRP A 283 -15.04 21.84 22.94
N ALA A 284 -14.07 22.64 22.52
CA ALA A 284 -12.66 22.25 22.44
C ALA A 284 -12.05 21.74 23.77
N GLN A 285 -12.59 22.18 24.91
CA GLN A 285 -12.15 21.72 26.23
C GLN A 285 -12.93 20.52 26.76
N ARG A 286 -14.08 20.19 26.13
CA ARG A 286 -15.01 19.14 26.54
C ARG A 286 -14.83 17.82 25.77
N VAL A 287 -14.07 17.83 24.67
CA VAL A 287 -13.69 16.64 23.90
C VAL A 287 -12.18 16.57 23.82
N ARG A 288 -11.61 15.43 24.19
CA ARG A 288 -10.18 15.17 24.04
C ARG A 288 -9.99 14.10 22.98
N LEU A 289 -9.38 14.49 21.86
CA LEU A 289 -9.01 13.60 20.77
C LEU A 289 -7.51 13.33 20.82
N ARG A 290 -7.14 12.06 20.92
CA ARG A 290 -5.76 11.56 20.96
C ARG A 290 -5.61 10.36 20.03
N LYS A 291 -4.38 9.89 19.91
CA LYS A 291 -4.02 8.67 19.20
C LYS A 291 -3.15 7.85 20.14
N VAL A 292 -3.42 6.56 20.24
CA VAL A 292 -2.61 5.61 21.00
C VAL A 292 -1.37 5.30 20.16
N ASN A 293 -0.17 5.57 20.68
CA ASN A 293 1.07 5.55 19.89
C ASN A 293 1.57 4.14 19.54
N ASP A 294 1.17 3.14 20.32
CA ASP A 294 1.58 1.74 20.23
C ASP A 294 0.41 0.83 19.78
N HIS A 295 -0.64 1.40 19.18
CA HIS A 295 -1.78 0.65 18.65
C HIS A 295 -2.06 1.09 17.21
N PHE A 296 -1.73 0.20 16.28
CA PHE A 296 -1.88 0.43 14.84
C PHE A 296 -3.04 -0.37 14.29
N LEU A 297 -3.87 0.26 13.46
CA LEU A 297 -4.94 -0.36 12.69
C LEU A 297 -4.44 -0.46 11.25
N PHE A 298 -4.02 -1.65 10.84
CA PHE A 298 -3.56 -1.95 9.48
C PHE A 298 -4.72 -2.30 8.57
N ARG A 299 -4.58 -1.87 7.31
CA ARG A 299 -5.45 -2.24 6.19
C ARG A 299 -4.58 -2.54 4.99
N VAL A 300 -4.60 -3.79 4.56
CA VAL A 300 -3.80 -4.30 3.44
C VAL A 300 -4.76 -4.82 2.38
N GLU A 301 -4.74 -4.19 1.21
CA GLU A 301 -5.50 -4.57 0.03
C GLU A 301 -4.55 -5.20 -0.98
N SER A 302 -4.75 -6.48 -1.30
CA SER A 302 -4.04 -7.21 -2.35
C SER A 302 -4.53 -6.78 -3.73
N THR A 303 -3.67 -6.89 -4.73
CA THR A 303 -4.04 -6.80 -6.16
C THR A 303 -4.74 -8.06 -6.68
N GLY A 304 -4.86 -9.10 -5.85
CA GLY A 304 -5.52 -10.38 -6.16
C GLY A 304 -4.59 -11.45 -6.75
N ALA A 305 -3.30 -11.15 -6.94
CA ALA A 305 -2.29 -12.13 -7.35
C ALA A 305 -2.00 -13.18 -6.26
N LEU A 306 -2.04 -12.74 -4.99
CA LEU A 306 -1.88 -13.57 -3.79
C LEU A 306 -2.88 -13.12 -2.71
N PRO A 307 -3.29 -14.01 -1.78
CA PRO A 307 -4.12 -13.61 -0.65
C PRO A 307 -3.44 -12.56 0.24
N ALA A 308 -4.21 -11.59 0.74
CA ALA A 308 -3.69 -10.49 1.55
C ALA A 308 -2.97 -10.95 2.84
N ALA A 309 -3.46 -12.01 3.49
CA ALA A 309 -2.78 -12.58 4.67
C ALA A 309 -1.39 -13.12 4.33
N THR A 310 -1.25 -13.83 3.21
CA THR A 310 0.04 -14.37 2.73
C THR A 310 1.03 -13.24 2.46
N LEU A 311 0.58 -12.10 1.94
CA LEU A 311 1.45 -10.93 1.75
C LEU A 311 2.01 -10.38 3.07
N VAL A 312 1.20 -10.36 4.13
CA VAL A 312 1.63 -9.94 5.46
C VAL A 312 2.65 -10.91 6.05
N GLU A 313 2.42 -12.21 5.91
CA GLU A 313 3.38 -13.25 6.33
C GLU A 313 4.72 -13.09 5.61
N MET A 314 4.69 -12.99 4.28
CA MET A 314 5.90 -12.78 3.46
C MET A 314 6.65 -11.50 3.87
N ALA A 315 5.94 -10.42 4.18
CA ALA A 315 6.56 -9.18 4.62
C ALA A 315 7.29 -9.33 5.97
N LEU A 316 6.72 -10.09 6.90
CA LEU A 316 7.36 -10.39 8.19
C LEU A 316 8.57 -11.31 8.02
N GLU A 317 8.50 -12.30 7.13
CA GLU A 317 9.62 -13.17 6.78
C GLU A 317 10.80 -12.38 6.20
N ILE A 318 10.53 -11.48 5.23
CA ILE A 318 11.55 -10.59 4.65
C ILE A 318 12.16 -9.68 5.73
N PHE A 319 11.34 -9.15 6.64
CA PHE A 319 11.83 -8.32 7.73
C PHE A 319 12.79 -9.10 8.64
N ALA A 320 12.45 -10.33 9.01
CA ALA A 320 13.29 -11.20 9.83
C ALA A 320 14.58 -11.63 9.11
N GLU A 321 14.47 -11.94 7.81
CA GLU A 321 15.62 -12.33 6.98
C GLU A 321 16.64 -11.20 6.84
N LYS A 322 16.18 -9.95 6.67
CA LYS A 322 17.08 -8.79 6.65
C LYS A 322 17.91 -8.65 7.94
N ALA A 323 17.27 -8.85 9.09
CA ALA A 323 17.97 -8.80 10.36
C ALA A 323 18.98 -9.97 10.49
N ARG A 324 18.61 -11.16 10.03
CA ARG A 324 19.49 -12.34 10.00
C ARG A 324 20.72 -12.10 9.11
N ASN A 325 20.52 -11.62 7.89
CA ASN A 325 21.59 -11.36 6.93
C ASN A 325 22.56 -10.28 7.46
N ALA A 326 22.03 -9.23 8.10
CA ALA A 326 22.87 -8.21 8.72
C ALA A 326 23.72 -8.76 9.87
N LYS A 327 23.16 -9.66 10.68
CA LYS A 327 23.88 -10.35 11.76
C LYS A 327 25.01 -11.22 11.19
N GLU A 328 24.71 -12.07 10.21
CA GLU A 328 25.69 -12.98 9.61
C GLU A 328 26.82 -12.21 8.91
N ALA A 329 26.50 -11.12 8.20
CA ALA A 329 27.49 -10.26 7.58
C ALA A 329 28.44 -9.62 8.61
N LEU A 330 27.90 -9.20 9.76
CA LEU A 330 28.71 -8.66 10.85
C LEU A 330 29.62 -9.74 11.46
N GLU A 331 29.09 -10.94 11.71
CA GLU A 331 29.88 -12.06 12.24
C GLU A 331 31.03 -12.43 11.31
N ALA A 332 30.78 -12.51 9.99
CA ALA A 332 31.81 -12.74 9.00
C ALA A 332 32.88 -11.62 8.98
N ALA A 333 32.46 -10.35 9.05
CA ALA A 333 33.37 -9.22 9.10
C ALA A 333 34.25 -9.21 10.38
N VAL A 334 33.66 -9.56 11.52
CA VAL A 334 34.39 -9.68 12.80
C VAL A 334 35.38 -10.85 12.77
N ALA A 335 35.00 -12.00 12.19
CA ALA A 335 35.90 -13.14 12.02
C ALA A 335 37.11 -12.78 11.14
N ALA A 336 36.87 -12.09 10.01
CA ALA A 336 37.94 -11.61 9.15
C ALA A 336 38.87 -10.59 9.85
N ALA A 337 38.32 -9.65 10.63
CA ALA A 337 39.09 -8.61 11.32
C ALA A 337 39.89 -9.13 12.53
N SER A 338 39.41 -10.18 13.21
CA SER A 338 40.07 -10.75 14.39
C SER A 338 41.23 -11.70 14.06
N GLY A 339 41.47 -11.98 12.77
CA GLY A 339 42.56 -12.87 12.34
C GLY A 339 42.37 -14.32 12.79
N VAL A 340 41.18 -14.67 13.30
CA VAL A 340 40.84 -16.05 13.65
C VAL A 340 40.43 -16.74 12.35
N PRO A 341 41.18 -17.74 11.85
CA PRO A 341 40.75 -18.48 10.67
C PRO A 341 39.38 -19.12 10.97
N ALA A 342 38.45 -18.97 10.03
CA ALA A 342 37.13 -19.59 10.07
C ALA A 342 37.28 -21.12 10.19
N GLY A 343 37.27 -21.62 11.43
CA GLY A 343 37.64 -23.00 11.71
C GLY A 343 37.84 -23.30 13.19
N ILE A 344 36.96 -22.79 14.06
CA ILE A 344 36.73 -23.40 15.37
C ILE A 344 35.22 -23.48 15.58
N GLU A 345 34.69 -24.69 15.42
CA GLU A 345 33.33 -25.05 15.81
C GLU A 345 33.13 -24.71 17.30
N VAL A 346 32.23 -23.78 17.60
CA VAL A 346 31.62 -23.70 18.93
C VAL A 346 30.37 -24.57 18.87
N ALA A 347 30.53 -25.82 19.28
CA ALA A 347 29.44 -26.77 19.43
C ALA A 347 28.47 -26.31 20.54
N ALA A 348 27.22 -26.04 20.17
CA ALA A 348 26.09 -26.13 21.08
C ALA A 348 24.79 -26.53 20.33
N GLY A 349 24.45 -27.81 20.43
CA GLY A 349 23.06 -28.33 20.48
C GLY A 349 22.17 -28.14 19.25
N GLY A 350 22.04 -29.18 18.43
CA GLY A 350 21.24 -29.15 17.22
C GLY A 350 19.74 -29.44 17.37
N ILE A 351 19.04 -29.16 16.28
CA ILE A 351 17.95 -29.97 15.69
C ILE A 351 18.01 -29.69 14.19
N GLY A 352 18.21 -30.75 13.40
CA GLY A 352 18.40 -30.65 11.96
C GLY A 352 17.10 -30.75 11.17
N ALA A 353 17.10 -30.17 9.97
CA ALA A 353 16.43 -30.72 8.78
C ALA A 353 17.02 -30.10 7.49
N ALA A 354 17.65 -30.99 6.71
CA ALA A 354 17.77 -31.09 5.25
C ALA A 354 18.11 -29.87 4.35
N ALA A 355 19.20 -30.10 3.61
CA ALA A 355 19.79 -29.39 2.48
C ALA A 355 18.88 -29.03 1.29
N ALA A 356 19.23 -27.91 0.64
CA ALA A 356 19.26 -27.81 -0.82
C ALA A 356 20.48 -26.97 -1.26
N SER A 357 21.24 -27.52 -2.20
CA SER A 357 22.52 -27.06 -2.72
C SER A 357 22.36 -26.11 -3.91
N ALA A 358 23.16 -25.05 -3.97
CA ALA A 358 23.73 -24.54 -5.23
C ALA A 358 24.96 -23.68 -4.91
N GLY A 359 26.13 -24.16 -5.29
CA GLY A 359 27.39 -23.43 -5.19
C GLY A 359 27.54 -22.41 -6.32
N GLY A 360 27.94 -21.19 -5.95
CA GLY A 360 28.44 -20.17 -6.87
C GLY A 360 29.80 -19.69 -6.36
N VAL A 361 30.85 -20.05 -7.08
CA VAL A 361 32.23 -19.63 -6.80
C VAL A 361 32.40 -18.20 -7.32
N PHE A 362 32.63 -17.22 -6.44
CA PHE A 362 33.12 -15.90 -6.85
C PHE A 362 34.65 -15.93 -6.85
N ALA A 363 35.23 -16.00 -8.05
CA ALA A 363 36.65 -15.76 -8.26
C ALA A 363 36.88 -14.25 -8.39
N VAL A 364 37.58 -13.66 -7.42
CA VAL A 364 38.09 -12.29 -7.53
C VAL A 364 39.51 -12.42 -8.11
N GLY A 365 39.63 -12.18 -9.42
CA GLY A 365 40.91 -12.11 -10.10
C GLY A 365 41.60 -10.78 -9.80
N ALA A 366 42.75 -10.85 -9.14
CA ALA A 366 43.72 -9.77 -9.12
C ALA A 366 44.32 -9.63 -10.53
N GLY A 367 44.28 -8.42 -11.09
CA GLY A 367 44.93 -8.06 -12.35
C GLY A 367 45.95 -6.96 -12.09
N ASP A 368 47.20 -7.28 -12.39
CA ASP A 368 48.42 -6.50 -12.23
C ASP A 368 48.47 -5.21 -13.06
N ASP A 369 49.38 -4.34 -12.61
CA ASP A 369 49.88 -3.09 -13.18
C ASP A 369 50.17 -3.08 -14.69
N ALA A 370 49.83 -1.96 -15.36
CA ALA A 370 50.64 -1.38 -16.43
C ALA A 370 50.30 0.11 -16.64
N ASP A 371 51.37 0.92 -16.55
CA ASP A 371 51.63 2.30 -16.96
C ASP A 371 50.64 3.00 -17.92
N ILE A 372 50.40 4.31 -17.71
CA ILE A 372 50.65 5.41 -18.68
C ILE A 372 50.13 6.80 -18.21
N ASP A 373 51.06 7.76 -18.24
CA ASP A 373 51.02 9.21 -18.46
C ASP A 373 50.33 10.20 -17.50
N ASP A 374 51.21 10.83 -16.70
CA ASP A 374 51.39 12.27 -16.43
C ASP A 374 50.66 13.24 -17.38
N ASP A 375 49.78 14.09 -16.83
CA ASP A 375 49.81 15.53 -17.10
C ASP A 375 48.97 16.31 -16.07
N GLY A 376 49.60 17.34 -15.52
CA GLY A 376 49.11 18.09 -14.37
C GLY A 376 48.01 19.12 -14.65
N GLY A 377 47.32 19.50 -13.58
CA GLY A 377 46.37 20.61 -13.59
C GLY A 377 45.88 20.96 -12.18
N ALA A 378 46.67 21.76 -11.47
CA ALA A 378 46.27 22.39 -10.21
C ALA A 378 45.12 23.39 -10.43
N ILE A 379 44.18 23.52 -9.47
CA ILE A 379 43.76 24.81 -8.89
C ILE A 379 42.81 24.67 -7.68
N ALA A 380 43.27 25.23 -6.57
CA ALA A 380 42.60 26.13 -5.62
C ALA A 380 41.30 25.75 -4.88
N ALA A 381 41.43 25.82 -3.55
CA ALA A 381 40.38 25.94 -2.54
C ALA A 381 39.75 27.36 -2.48
N GLY A 382 38.52 27.42 -1.96
CA GLY A 382 37.84 28.62 -1.41
C GLY A 382 36.41 28.22 -1.00
N THR A 383 36.05 28.09 0.29
CA THR A 383 35.66 29.11 1.30
C THR A 383 34.51 30.04 0.90
N GLY A 384 33.47 30.09 1.76
CA GLY A 384 32.41 31.11 1.81
C GLY A 384 31.01 30.50 1.69
N ALA A 385 30.25 30.29 2.77
CA ALA A 385 29.55 31.26 3.64
C ALA A 385 28.19 31.69 3.08
N ASP A 386 27.17 31.48 3.93
CA ASP A 386 25.93 32.23 4.13
C ASP A 386 25.00 32.54 2.94
N ASP A 387 23.74 32.10 3.03
CA ASP A 387 22.64 33.08 3.21
C ASP A 387 21.29 32.39 3.49
N ALA A 388 20.56 33.06 4.38
CA ALA A 388 19.21 32.73 4.79
C ALA A 388 18.17 33.47 3.93
N ASP A 389 16.93 33.02 4.11
CA ASP A 389 15.72 33.83 4.23
C ASP A 389 14.73 33.96 3.05
N ALA A 390 13.49 34.15 3.50
CA ALA A 390 12.35 34.82 2.87
C ALA A 390 11.35 34.04 1.99
N ALA A 391 10.23 33.75 2.66
CA ALA A 391 8.90 33.61 2.12
C ALA A 391 8.44 34.84 1.29
N ALA A 392 7.58 34.61 0.30
CA ALA A 392 6.79 35.65 -0.33
C ALA A 392 5.34 35.17 -0.58
N ALA A 393 4.42 35.76 0.19
CA ALA A 393 3.02 35.86 -0.17
C ALA A 393 2.86 36.97 -1.23
N GLY A 394 2.04 36.72 -2.24
CA GLY A 394 1.73 37.69 -3.29
C GLY A 394 0.29 37.56 -3.75
N SER A 395 -0.61 38.27 -3.08
CA SER A 395 -1.93 38.63 -3.59
C SER A 395 -1.81 39.62 -4.76
N SER A 396 -2.55 39.40 -5.85
CA SER A 396 -3.00 40.51 -6.69
C SER A 396 -4.40 40.25 -7.22
N SER A 397 -5.23 41.27 -7.04
CA SER A 397 -6.61 41.42 -7.47
C SER A 397 -6.71 42.61 -8.41
N SER A 398 -7.44 42.50 -9.52
CA SER A 398 -8.24 43.56 -10.17
C SER A 398 -8.83 42.97 -11.46
N SER A 399 -10.14 42.65 -11.48
CA SER A 399 -11.26 43.50 -11.94
C SER A 399 -11.23 43.75 -13.46
N SER A 400 -12.26 43.41 -14.24
CA SER A 400 -13.56 44.12 -14.18
C SER A 400 -14.60 43.51 -15.14
N SER A 401 -15.88 43.60 -14.71
CA SER A 401 -17.15 43.84 -15.46
C SER A 401 -17.47 43.01 -16.72
N SER A 402 -18.69 42.54 -17.03
CA SER A 402 -20.09 42.79 -16.62
C SER A 402 -20.92 41.71 -17.35
N SER A 403 -22.05 41.17 -16.86
CA SER A 403 -23.36 41.81 -16.81
C SER A 403 -24.41 40.75 -16.43
N SER A 404 -25.50 41.25 -15.89
CA SER A 404 -26.57 40.59 -15.15
C SER A 404 -27.65 39.96 -16.04
N SER A 405 -28.25 38.85 -15.58
CA SER A 405 -29.72 38.65 -15.63
C SER A 405 -30.14 37.39 -14.86
N ALA A 406 -30.84 37.62 -13.75
CA ALA A 406 -31.54 36.61 -12.96
C ALA A 406 -32.86 36.20 -13.64
N LYS A 407 -33.18 34.90 -13.63
CA LYS A 407 -34.54 34.39 -13.91
C LYS A 407 -34.93 33.36 -12.85
N GLN A 408 -36.06 33.64 -12.21
CA GLN A 408 -36.69 32.88 -11.12
C GLN A 408 -37.16 31.47 -11.51
N PRO A 409 -37.34 30.55 -10.53
CA PRO A 409 -37.88 29.21 -10.73
C PRO A 409 -39.42 29.19 -10.79
N LYS A 410 -39.99 28.44 -11.75
CA LYS A 410 -41.44 28.22 -11.89
C LYS A 410 -41.93 27.07 -11.00
N LYS A 411 -42.98 27.38 -10.22
CA LYS A 411 -43.81 26.49 -9.39
C LYS A 411 -44.42 25.31 -10.19
N ARG A 412 -44.32 24.08 -9.68
CA ARG A 412 -45.16 22.94 -10.06
C ARG A 412 -46.44 22.95 -9.21
N LYS A 413 -47.61 23.06 -9.86
CA LYS A 413 -48.93 22.89 -9.24
C LYS A 413 -49.30 21.40 -9.22
N GLY A 414 -49.85 20.96 -8.09
CA GLY A 414 -50.40 19.62 -7.90
C GLY A 414 -51.71 19.38 -8.64
N GLY A 415 -51.92 18.11 -9.00
CA GLY A 415 -53.17 17.59 -9.54
C GLY A 415 -53.51 16.28 -8.81
N ARG A 416 -54.47 16.37 -7.89
CA ARG A 416 -55.04 15.31 -7.07
C ARG A 416 -56.01 14.47 -7.91
N ARG A 417 -55.78 13.17 -8.08
CA ARG A 417 -56.80 12.22 -8.58
C ARG A 417 -57.26 11.34 -7.41
N LYS A 418 -58.54 11.51 -7.04
CA LYS A 418 -59.30 10.60 -6.16
C LYS A 418 -59.63 9.32 -6.94
N GLY A 419 -59.58 8.20 -6.25
CA GLY A 419 -59.95 6.88 -6.77
C GLY A 419 -61.47 6.68 -6.91
N LYS A 420 -61.80 5.55 -7.52
CA LYS A 420 -63.07 4.84 -7.34
C LYS A 420 -62.78 3.34 -7.45
N ALA A 421 -63.27 2.61 -6.46
CA ALA A 421 -63.35 1.16 -6.40
C ALA A 421 -64.45 0.62 -7.31
N ASP A 422 -64.46 -0.71 -7.48
CA ASP A 422 -65.54 -1.67 -7.78
C ASP A 422 -64.87 -2.77 -8.65
N ALA A 423 -64.72 -4.03 -8.26
CA ALA A 423 -65.62 -5.08 -7.73
C ALA A 423 -65.66 -6.22 -8.78
N ASP A 424 -65.52 -7.46 -8.29
CA ASP A 424 -65.91 -8.76 -8.87
C ASP A 424 -65.47 -9.11 -10.31
N GLU A 425 -64.55 -10.07 -10.45
CA GLU A 425 -64.82 -11.51 -10.75
C GLU A 425 -63.51 -12.32 -10.72
#